data_AF-F9PP29-F1
#
_entry.id   AF-F9PP29-F1
#
_cell.length_a   1.000
_cell.length_b   1.000
_cell.length_c   1.000
_cell.angle_alpha   90.00
_cell.angle_beta   90.00
_cell.angle_gamma   90.00
#
_symmetry.space_group_name_H-M   'P 1'
#
loop_
_entity.id
_entity.type
_entity.pdbx_description
1 polymer ?
#
loop_
_entity_poly.entity_id
_entity_poly.type
_entity_poly.pdbx_seq_one_letter_code
_entity_poly.pdbx_strand_id
1 'polypeptide(L)'
;MNRNKEQMLDFLVKAFIADSDNYKNMEIPEDETQKKVVLRSLMNIRIPRKMDDKVLEVQDEYLKLCAEEKRIVEIKDIPVVKDIFLFGKEILQDLRLML
;
A
#
# COMPACT_ATOMS: atom_id res chain seq x y z
N MET A 1 18.69 12.58 -10.76
CA MET A 1 18.81 13.13 -9.40
C MET A 1 18.87 11.93 -8.47
N ASN A 2 20.01 11.62 -7.86
CA ASN A 2 20.15 10.41 -7.03
C ASN A 2 19.50 10.69 -5.67
N ARG A 3 18.18 10.51 -5.56
CA ARG A 3 17.43 10.76 -4.31
C ARG A 3 17.41 9.47 -3.50
N ASN A 4 17.71 9.57 -2.20
CA ASN A 4 17.52 8.41 -1.32
C ASN A 4 16.00 8.18 -1.12
N LYS A 5 15.61 6.93 -0.80
CA LYS A 5 14.21 6.53 -0.67
C LYS A 5 13.43 7.30 0.40
N GLU A 6 14.08 7.68 1.49
CA GLU A 6 13.49 8.48 2.57
C GLU A 6 13.15 9.90 2.10
N GLN A 7 14.03 10.53 1.34
CA GLN A 7 13.80 11.84 0.73
C GLN A 7 12.64 11.80 -0.29
N MET A 8 12.51 10.69 -1.02
CA MET A 8 11.38 10.48 -1.92
C MET A 8 10.08 10.34 -1.14
N LEU A 9 10.07 9.57 -0.05
CA LEU A 9 8.90 9.44 0.83
C LEU A 9 8.48 10.80 1.41
N ASP A 10 9.43 11.59 1.91
CA ASP A 10 9.15 12.93 2.45
C ASP A 10 8.57 13.87 1.39
N PHE A 11 9.15 13.86 0.20
CA PHE A 11 8.67 14.64 -0.93
C PHE A 11 7.25 14.25 -1.33
N LEU A 12 6.98 12.94 -1.42
CA LEU A 12 5.66 12.42 -1.80
C LEU A 12 4.60 12.75 -0.74
N VAL A 13 4.88 12.55 0.54
CA VAL A 13 3.93 12.91 1.62
C VAL A 13 3.58 14.40 1.55
N LYS A 14 4.58 15.28 1.40
CA LYS A 14 4.35 16.73 1.24
C LYS A 14 3.47 17.04 0.03
N ALA A 15 3.77 16.43 -1.12
CA ALA A 15 3.04 16.67 -2.36
C ALA A 15 1.57 16.21 -2.27
N PHE A 16 1.32 15.03 -1.70
CA PHE A 16 -0.04 14.48 -1.56
C PHE A 16 -0.86 15.20 -0.48
N ILE A 17 -0.24 15.74 0.56
CA ILE A 17 -0.92 16.62 1.53
C ILE A 17 -1.33 17.93 0.86
N ALA A 18 -0.44 18.54 0.07
CA ALA A 18 -0.73 19.78 -0.64
C ALA A 18 -1.82 19.61 -1.71
N ASP A 19 -1.88 18.45 -2.37
CA ASP A 19 -2.93 18.08 -3.33
C ASP A 19 -4.24 17.67 -2.65
N SER A 20 -4.26 17.38 -1.34
CA SER A 20 -5.49 17.03 -0.66
C SER A 20 -6.36 18.26 -0.41
N ASP A 21 -7.67 18.18 -0.64
CA ASP A 21 -8.58 19.28 -0.26
C ASP A 21 -8.87 19.30 1.25
N ASN A 22 -8.92 18.12 1.88
CA ASN A 22 -9.34 17.95 3.28
C ASN A 22 -8.18 17.93 4.28
N TYR A 23 -6.95 17.70 3.81
CA TYR A 23 -5.81 17.40 4.68
C TYR A 23 -4.64 18.39 4.54
N LYS A 24 -4.84 19.57 3.93
CA LYS A 24 -3.76 20.57 3.71
C LYS A 24 -3.03 21.01 4.97
N ASN A 25 -3.70 20.97 6.12
CA ASN A 25 -3.15 21.39 7.42
C ASN A 25 -2.67 20.21 8.28
N MET A 26 -2.57 19.01 7.69
CA MET A 26 -2.09 17.83 8.40
C MET A 26 -0.58 17.96 8.67
N GLU A 27 -0.17 17.66 9.90
CA GLU A 27 1.25 17.56 10.25
C GLU A 27 1.88 16.31 9.63
N ILE A 28 3.13 16.45 9.20
CA ILE A 28 3.90 15.36 8.62
C ILE A 28 4.55 14.60 9.77
N PRO A 29 4.26 13.30 9.94
CA PRO A 29 4.91 12.50 10.98
C PRO A 29 6.41 12.39 10.68
N GLU A 30 7.27 12.34 11.71
CA GLU A 30 8.71 12.12 11.51
C GLU A 30 9.05 10.65 11.23
N ASP A 31 8.29 9.72 11.81
CA ASP A 31 8.48 8.28 11.66
C ASP A 31 8.20 7.79 10.23
N GLU A 32 9.14 7.03 9.67
CA GLU A 32 9.05 6.50 8.30
C GLU A 32 7.83 5.58 8.11
N THR A 33 7.49 4.78 9.11
CA THR A 33 6.36 3.85 9.03
C THR A 33 5.04 4.62 8.95
N GLN A 34 4.86 5.63 9.79
CA GLN A 34 3.71 6.52 9.75
C GLN A 34 3.64 7.32 8.45
N LYS A 35 4.77 7.83 7.93
CA LYS A 35 4.81 8.49 6.61
C LYS A 35 4.30 7.57 5.50
N LYS A 36 4.65 6.28 5.49
CA LYS A 36 4.13 5.30 4.53
C LYS A 36 2.63 5.10 4.66
N VAL A 37 2.10 5.04 5.88
CA VAL A 37 0.66 4.93 6.14
C VAL A 37 -0.08 6.16 5.62
N VAL A 38 0.44 7.37 5.91
CA VAL A 38 -0.12 8.63 5.42
C VAL A 38 -0.11 8.68 3.89
N LEU A 39 1.03 8.40 3.26
CA LEU A 39 1.15 8.39 1.80
C LEU A 39 0.13 7.43 1.17
N ARG A 40 0.03 6.20 1.68
CA ARG A 40 -0.95 5.21 1.20
C ARG A 40 -2.39 5.73 1.34
N SER A 41 -2.71 6.30 2.49
CA SER A 41 -4.07 6.78 2.77
C SER A 41 -4.46 7.91 1.81
N LEU A 42 -3.55 8.87 1.60
CA LEU A 42 -3.77 9.99 0.68
C LEU A 42 -3.89 9.53 -0.77
N MET A 43 -3.05 8.59 -1.23
CA MET A 43 -3.18 8.00 -2.58
C MET A 43 -4.54 7.32 -2.78
N ASN A 44 -5.06 6.63 -1.77
CA ASN A 44 -6.32 5.90 -1.87
C ASN A 44 -7.56 6.79 -1.96
N ILE A 45 -7.56 7.93 -1.26
CA ILE A 45 -8.71 8.85 -1.17
C ILE A 45 -8.63 10.01 -2.16
N ARG A 46 -7.52 10.12 -2.89
CA ARG A 46 -7.27 11.21 -3.84
C ARG A 46 -8.33 11.24 -4.93
N ILE A 47 -8.90 12.41 -5.18
CA ILE A 47 -9.81 12.67 -6.29
C ILE A 47 -9.03 12.58 -7.62
N PRO A 48 -9.54 11.88 -8.66
CA PRO A 48 -8.84 11.74 -9.93
C PRO A 48 -8.74 13.10 -10.64
N ARG A 49 -7.56 13.69 -10.61
CA ARG A 49 -7.22 14.96 -11.28
C ARG A 49 -5.76 14.97 -11.72
N LYS A 50 -5.38 15.94 -12.55
CA LYS A 50 -3.99 16.10 -12.99
C LYS A 50 -3.08 16.31 -11.77
N MET A 51 -1.97 15.59 -11.74
CA MET A 51 -0.88 15.75 -10.77
C MET A 51 0.29 16.43 -11.48
N ASP A 52 1.16 17.10 -10.72
CA ASP A 52 2.43 17.58 -11.24
C ASP A 52 3.27 16.39 -11.76
N ASP A 53 3.81 16.51 -12.98
CA ASP A 53 4.53 15.44 -13.66
C ASP A 53 5.79 15.00 -12.87
N LYS A 54 6.41 15.92 -12.12
CA LYS A 54 7.54 15.60 -11.24
C LYS A 54 7.12 14.70 -10.09
N VAL A 55 5.90 14.87 -9.58
CA VAL A 55 5.39 14.02 -8.49
C VAL A 55 5.13 12.61 -9.00
N LEU A 56 4.59 12.48 -10.21
CA LEU A 56 4.39 11.18 -10.86
C LEU A 56 5.72 10.47 -11.11
N GLU A 57 6.73 11.17 -11.65
CA GLU A 57 8.08 10.60 -11.87
C GLU A 57 8.70 10.05 -10.57
N VAL A 58 8.61 10.81 -9.48
CA VAL A 58 9.15 10.38 -8.17
C VAL A 58 8.33 9.24 -7.57
N GLN A 59 7.01 9.25 -7.74
CA GLN A 59 6.14 8.19 -7.28
C GLN A 59 6.48 6.86 -7.98
N ASP A 60 6.63 6.88 -9.30
CA ASP A 60 6.99 5.69 -10.08
C ASP A 60 8.33 5.11 -9.65
N GLU A 61 9.35 5.96 -9.47
CA GLU A 61 10.67 5.53 -8.99
C GLU A 61 10.59 4.95 -7.57
N TYR A 62 9.84 5.60 -6.66
CA TYR A 62 9.69 5.15 -5.28
C TYR A 62 8.99 3.79 -5.20
N LEU A 63 7.93 3.60 -5.98
CA LEU A 63 7.15 2.35 -5.99
C LEU A 63 7.94 1.19 -6.58
N LYS A 64 8.77 1.42 -7.61
CA LYS A 64 9.70 0.41 -8.15
C LYS A 64 10.68 -0.07 -7.07
N LEU A 65 11.34 0.84 -6.37
CA LEU A 65 12.23 0.51 -5.26
C LEU A 65 11.52 -0.27 -4.15
N CYS A 66 10.27 0.10 -3.83
CA CYS A 66 9.46 -0.65 -2.86
C CYS A 66 9.11 -2.07 -3.31
N ALA A 67 8.84 -2.26 -4.61
CA ALA A 67 8.54 -3.58 -5.18
C ALA A 67 9.78 -4.49 -5.17
N GLU A 68 10.94 -3.93 -5.53
CA GLU A 68 12.23 -4.64 -5.49
C GLU A 68 12.56 -5.14 -4.07
N GLU A 69 12.36 -4.30 -3.04
CA GLU A 69 12.57 -4.68 -1.64
C GLU A 69 11.63 -5.77 -1.15
N LYS A 70 10.34 -5.69 -1.51
CA LYS A 70 9.34 -6.68 -1.06
C LYS A 70 9.49 -8.04 -1.72
N ARG A 71 10.35 -8.14 -2.75
CA ARG A 71 10.50 -9.25 -3.68
C ARG A 71 9.18 -9.58 -4.39
N ILE A 72 9.24 -9.68 -5.71
CA ILE A 72 8.10 -10.15 -6.50
C ILE A 72 7.95 -11.65 -6.23
N VAL A 73 6.81 -12.08 -5.70
CA VAL A 73 6.50 -13.50 -5.49
C VAL A 73 6.23 -14.12 -6.85
N GLU A 74 7.08 -15.06 -7.28
CA GLU A 74 6.84 -15.85 -8.49
C GLU A 74 5.90 -17.03 -8.18
N ILE A 75 5.26 -17.61 -9.21
CA ILE A 75 4.37 -18.78 -9.04
C ILE A 75 5.08 -19.93 -8.31
N LYS A 76 6.39 -20.08 -8.52
CA LYS A 76 7.23 -21.09 -7.86
C LYS A 76 7.37 -20.87 -6.34
N ASP A 77 7.18 -19.63 -5.87
CA ASP A 77 7.30 -19.25 -4.47
C ASP A 77 5.97 -19.44 -3.71
N ILE A 78 4.86 -19.65 -4.43
CA ILE A 78 3.54 -19.90 -3.86
C ILE A 78 3.42 -21.41 -3.57
N PRO A 79 3.26 -21.83 -2.31
CA PRO A 79 3.07 -23.25 -2.00
C PRO A 79 1.79 -23.76 -2.65
N VAL A 80 1.90 -24.79 -3.49
CA VAL A 80 0.74 -25.45 -4.10
C VAL A 80 0.05 -26.27 -3.02
N VAL A 81 -1.06 -25.76 -2.49
CA VAL A 81 -1.85 -26.52 -1.54
C VAL A 81 -2.76 -27.48 -2.31
N LYS A 82 -2.37 -28.76 -2.40
CA LYS A 82 -3.19 -29.81 -3.02
C LYS A 82 -4.44 -30.18 -2.20
N ASP A 83 -4.49 -29.81 -0.91
CA ASP A 83 -5.49 -30.34 0.04
C ASP A 83 -6.29 -29.26 0.81
N ILE A 84 -6.61 -28.11 0.21
CA ILE A 84 -7.64 -27.20 0.78
C ILE A 84 -9.02 -27.66 0.31
N PHE A 85 -9.47 -28.81 0.81
CA PHE A 85 -10.88 -29.21 0.68
C PHE A 85 -11.43 -29.88 1.96
N LEU A 86 -10.88 -29.52 3.12
CA LEU A 86 -11.38 -30.04 4.42
C LEU A 86 -11.95 -28.97 5.37
N PHE A 87 -11.87 -27.68 5.04
CA PHE A 87 -12.44 -26.59 5.87
C PHE A 87 -13.98 -26.46 5.81
N GLY A 88 -14.68 -27.47 5.27
CA GLY A 88 -16.15 -27.48 5.19
C GLY A 88 -16.83 -28.57 6.04
N LYS A 89 -16.10 -29.49 6.67
CA LYS A 89 -16.73 -30.62 7.37
C LYS A 89 -17.07 -30.35 8.84
N GLU A 90 -16.43 -29.39 9.50
CA GLU A 90 -16.74 -29.08 10.90
C GLU A 90 -17.98 -28.17 11.05
N ILE A 91 -18.20 -27.25 10.10
CA ILE A 91 -19.36 -26.33 10.15
C ILE A 91 -20.70 -27.07 9.89
N LEU A 92 -20.67 -28.24 9.26
CA LEU A 92 -21.87 -29.04 8.95
C LEU A 92 -22.30 -30.01 10.07
N GLN A 93 -21.45 -30.28 11.08
CA GLN A 93 -21.87 -31.09 12.23
C GLN A 93 -22.68 -30.26 13.23
N ASP A 94 -22.41 -28.95 13.36
CA ASP A 94 -23.12 -28.08 14.29
C ASP A 94 -24.55 -27.72 13.85
N LEU A 95 -24.88 -27.83 12.56
CA LEU A 95 -26.26 -27.61 12.08
C LEU A 95 -27.21 -28.81 12.26
N ARG A 96 -26.69 -30.01 12.55
CA ARG A 96 -27.52 -31.22 12.74
C ARG A 96 -27.97 -31.44 14.18
N LEU A 97 -27.51 -30.61 15.12
CA LEU A 97 -27.97 -30.58 16.52
C LEU A 97 -29.02 -29.47 16.78
N MET A 98 -29.42 -28.71 15.75
CA MET A 98 -30.35 -27.58 15.86
C MET A 98 -31.63 -27.71 15.02
N LEU A 99 -31.97 -28.93 14.56
CA LEU A 99 -33.28 -29.29 13.99
C LEU A 99 -33.74 -30.65 14.51
#